data_AF-A0A2R6GDL8-F1
#
_entry.id   AF-A0A2R6GDL8-F1
#
_cell.length_a   1.000
_cell.length_b   1.000
_cell.length_c   1.000
_cell.angle_alpha   90.00
_cell.angle_beta   90.00
_cell.angle_gamma   90.00
#
_symmetry.space_group_name_H-M   'P 1'
#
loop_
_entity.id
_entity.type
_entity.pdbx_description
1 polymer ?
#
loop_
_entity_poly.entity_id
_entity_poly.type
_entity_poly.pdbx_seq_one_letter_code
_entity_poly.pdbx_strand_id
1 'polypeptide(L)'
;MPDRIMKVNAYTTLDLLDGEAEGHDFTEEAFAVVNVTSPRRDPDHISLQLELDNTQLEHLKPHAETVRLSPEEARDLAADLEKHASKVEAAAGED
;
A
#
# COMPACT_ATOMS: atom_id res chain seq x y z
N MET A 1 10.51 1.55 13.29
CA MET A 1 11.01 0.41 12.50
C MET A 1 12.54 0.43 12.39
N PRO A 2 13.26 -0.32 13.24
CA PRO A 2 14.56 -0.84 12.85
C PRO A 2 14.38 -1.73 11.60
N ASP A 3 15.29 -1.60 10.64
CA ASP A 3 15.37 -2.43 9.43
C ASP A 3 14.28 -2.25 8.36
N ARG A 4 13.71 -1.04 8.22
CA ARG A 4 12.77 -0.71 7.14
C ARG A 4 13.37 -0.92 5.76
N ILE A 5 12.63 -1.59 4.87
CA ILE A 5 13.02 -1.90 3.50
C ILE A 5 12.68 -0.75 2.56
N MET A 6 11.47 -0.18 2.66
CA MET A 6 11.04 0.95 1.83
C MET A 6 11.60 2.28 2.33
N LYS A 7 11.98 3.13 1.38
CA LYS A 7 12.42 4.50 1.68
C LYS A 7 11.21 5.43 1.85
N VAL A 8 10.80 5.64 3.10
CA VAL A 8 9.76 6.63 3.43
C VAL A 8 10.33 8.04 3.46
N ASN A 9 9.62 8.98 2.85
CA ASN A 9 10.00 10.39 2.80
C ASN A 9 8.75 11.25 2.55
N ALA A 10 8.92 12.58 2.48
CA ALA A 10 7.81 13.52 2.27
C ALA A 10 7.03 13.35 0.95
N TYR A 11 7.52 12.52 0.02
CA TYR A 11 6.84 12.19 -1.23
C TYR A 11 6.18 10.80 -1.21
N THR A 12 6.20 10.11 -0.07
CA THR A 12 5.45 8.86 0.11
C THR A 12 3.97 9.14 -0.02
N THR A 13 3.25 8.28 -0.75
CA THR A 13 1.82 8.50 -1.04
C THR A 13 0.97 8.44 0.24
N LEU A 14 1.13 7.39 1.05
CA LEU A 14 0.43 7.20 2.33
C LEU A 14 1.41 6.55 3.32
N ASP A 15 1.76 7.24 4.40
CA ASP A 15 2.84 6.84 5.31
C ASP A 15 2.38 6.38 6.70
N LEU A 16 1.07 6.42 6.96
CA LEU A 16 0.44 5.87 8.14
C LEU A 16 -0.96 5.36 7.81
N LEU A 17 -1.06 4.04 7.65
CA LEU A 17 -2.30 3.30 7.40
C LEU A 17 -2.42 2.17 8.42
N ASP A 18 -3.63 1.71 8.70
CA ASP A 18 -3.85 0.42 9.33
C ASP A 18 -3.74 -0.66 8.25
N GLY A 19 -2.85 -1.63 8.44
CA GLY A 19 -2.63 -2.73 7.52
C GLY A 19 -2.81 -4.07 8.20
N GLU A 20 -3.16 -5.07 7.40
CA GLU A 20 -3.36 -6.44 7.82
C GLU A 20 -2.59 -7.36 6.87
N ALA A 21 -1.94 -8.38 7.44
CA ALA A 21 -1.44 -9.50 6.66
C ALA A 21 -2.09 -10.80 7.14
N GLU A 22 -2.63 -11.54 6.16
CA GLU A 22 -3.25 -12.84 6.36
C GLU A 22 -2.35 -13.94 5.77
N GLY A 23 -1.98 -14.90 6.61
CA GLY A 23 -1.31 -16.13 6.22
C GLY A 23 -2.21 -17.34 6.46
N HIS A 24 -1.72 -18.55 6.14
CA HIS A 24 -2.51 -19.78 6.31
C HIS A 24 -3.01 -20.02 7.74
N ASP A 25 -2.21 -19.64 8.76
CA ASP A 25 -2.48 -19.92 10.18
C ASP A 25 -2.37 -18.66 11.06
N PHE A 26 -2.33 -17.46 10.48
CA PHE A 26 -2.24 -16.21 11.24
C PHE A 26 -2.91 -15.05 10.51
N THR A 27 -3.37 -14.08 11.29
CA THR A 27 -3.71 -12.73 10.84
C THR A 27 -3.00 -11.77 11.77
N GLU A 28 -2.29 -10.80 11.22
CA GLU A 28 -1.55 -9.80 11.99
C GLU A 28 -1.86 -8.40 11.48
N GLU A 29 -2.08 -7.48 12.41
CA GLU A 29 -2.31 -6.07 12.12
C GLU A 29 -1.06 -5.26 12.49
N ALA A 30 -0.68 -4.32 11.63
CA ALA A 30 0.43 -3.42 11.86
C ALA A 30 0.22 -2.11 11.10
N PHE A 31 0.91 -1.05 11.52
CA PHE A 31 0.95 0.16 10.70
C PHE A 31 1.59 -0.13 9.36
N ALA A 32 1.02 0.43 8.30
CA ALA A 32 1.43 0.20 6.93
C ALA A 32 1.84 1.49 6.23
N VAL A 33 2.70 1.33 5.23
CA VAL A 33 3.09 2.37 4.29
C VAL A 33 2.74 1.89 2.88
N VAL A 34 2.06 2.74 2.11
CA VAL A 34 1.80 2.51 0.68
C VAL A 34 2.43 3.63 -0.13
N ASN A 35 3.17 3.25 -1.17
CA ASN A 35 3.86 4.22 -2.01
C ASN A 35 3.68 3.92 -3.50
N VAL A 36 3.39 4.95 -4.28
CA VAL A 36 3.28 4.89 -5.73
C VAL A 36 4.36 5.76 -6.35
N THR A 37 5.20 5.18 -7.21
CA THR A 37 6.29 5.90 -7.89
C THR A 37 6.47 5.44 -9.33
N SER A 38 7.25 6.18 -10.11
CA SER A 38 7.76 5.76 -11.41
C SER A 38 9.24 6.10 -11.54
N PRO A 39 10.00 5.45 -12.44
CA PRO A 39 11.40 5.79 -12.68
C PRO A 39 11.56 7.27 -13.07
N ARG A 40 12.56 7.94 -12.48
CA ARG A 40 12.83 9.36 -12.73
C ARG A 40 13.32 9.67 -14.15
N ARG A 41 13.89 8.69 -14.83
CA ARG A 41 14.39 8.80 -16.21
C ARG A 41 13.78 7.65 -17.00
N ASP A 42 13.26 7.97 -18.17
CA ASP A 42 12.64 7.02 -19.10
C ASP A 42 11.62 6.08 -18.41
N PRO A 43 10.52 6.62 -17.86
CA PRO A 43 9.54 5.83 -17.10
C PRO A 43 8.87 4.78 -17.99
N ASP A 44 8.95 3.52 -17.57
CA ASP A 44 8.43 2.35 -18.28
C ASP A 44 7.40 1.55 -17.45
N HIS A 45 7.23 1.87 -16.16
CA HIS A 45 6.24 1.27 -15.27
C HIS A 45 5.90 2.20 -14.11
N ILE A 46 4.82 1.86 -13.41
CA ILE A 46 4.46 2.38 -12.10
C ILE A 46 4.81 1.31 -11.06
N SER A 47 5.48 1.67 -9.97
CA SER A 47 5.69 0.80 -8.80
C SER A 47 4.66 1.15 -7.73
N LEU A 48 3.81 0.19 -7.37
CA LEU A 48 2.98 0.21 -6.16
C LEU A 48 3.68 -0.65 -5.11
N GLN A 49 3.96 -0.07 -3.96
CA GLN A 49 4.72 -0.72 -2.89
C GLN A 49 3.94 -0.68 -1.57
N LEU A 50 4.06 -1.74 -0.78
CA LEU A 50 3.47 -1.90 0.55
C LEU A 50 4.56 -2.42 1.50
N GLU A 51 4.60 -1.89 2.72
CA GLU A 51 5.40 -2.44 3.81
C GLU A 51 4.62 -2.28 5.13
N LEU A 52 4.58 -3.35 5.91
CA LEU A 52 4.02 -3.37 7.27
C LEU A 52 5.13 -3.13 8.31
N ASP A 53 4.78 -2.49 9.43
CA ASP A 53 5.71 -2.25 10.54
C ASP A 53 6.13 -3.59 11.17
N ASN A 54 7.31 -4.05 10.78
CA ASN A 54 7.89 -5.31 11.23
C ASN A 54 8.12 -5.40 12.75
N THR A 55 8.03 -4.30 13.50
CA THR A 55 8.12 -4.34 14.97
C THR A 55 6.81 -4.72 15.64
N GLN A 56 5.72 -4.74 14.89
CA GLN A 56 4.37 -5.11 15.34
C GLN A 56 3.93 -6.49 14.84
N LEU A 57 4.81 -7.19 14.11
CA LEU A 57 4.54 -8.51 13.53
C LEU A 57 5.33 -9.60 14.28
N GLU A 58 4.71 -10.76 14.47
CA GLU A 58 5.33 -11.91 15.16
C GLU A 58 5.70 -13.02 14.17
N HIS A 59 4.84 -13.29 13.19
CA HIS A 59 4.96 -14.40 12.25
C HIS A 59 5.69 -13.97 10.98
N LEU A 60 5.40 -12.77 10.49
CA LEU A 60 6.02 -12.25 9.28
C LEU A 60 7.40 -11.65 9.56
N LYS A 61 8.40 -12.19 8.87
CA LYS A 61 9.72 -11.55 8.79
C LYS A 61 9.58 -10.17 8.13
N PRO A 62 10.49 -9.22 8.40
CA PRO A 62 10.50 -7.94 7.69
C PRO A 62 10.41 -8.15 6.18
N HIS A 63 9.39 -7.56 5.56
CA HIS A 63 9.06 -7.74 4.15
C HIS A 63 8.48 -6.45 3.58
N ALA A 64 8.55 -6.33 2.27
CA ALA A 64 7.92 -5.26 1.51
C ALA A 64 7.58 -5.80 0.12
N GLU A 65 6.36 -5.53 -0.33
CA GLU A 65 5.86 -5.96 -1.62
C GLU A 65 6.05 -4.83 -2.63
N THR A 66 6.30 -5.21 -3.87
CA THR A 66 6.34 -4.25 -4.99
C THR A 66 5.70 -4.89 -6.19
N VAL A 67 4.63 -4.25 -6.68
CA VAL A 67 3.95 -4.59 -7.92
C VAL A 67 4.32 -3.55 -8.98
N ARG A 68 4.65 -4.02 -10.18
CA ARG A 68 4.88 -3.17 -11.35
C ARG A 68 3.65 -3.18 -12.22
N LEU A 69 3.11 -2.00 -12.48
CA LEU A 69 1.92 -1.79 -13.29
C LEU A 69 2.30 -1.04 -14.56
N SER A 70 1.67 -1.42 -15.67
CA SER A 70 1.59 -0.57 -16.85
C SER A 70 0.72 0.66 -16.57
N PRO A 71 0.78 1.71 -17.42
CA PRO A 71 -0.10 2.87 -17.27
C PRO A 71 -1.59 2.57 -17.41
N GLU A 72 -1.98 1.48 -18.09
CA GLU A 72 -3.38 1.06 -18.22
C GLU A 72 -3.86 0.42 -16.92
N GLU A 73 -3.15 -0.61 -16.44
CA GLU A 73 -3.48 -1.30 -15.18
C GLU A 73 -3.52 -0.35 -13.98
N ALA A 74 -2.62 0.64 -13.93
CA ALA A 74 -2.63 1.64 -12.88
C ALA A 74 -3.88 2.54 -12.90
N ARG A 75 -4.41 2.87 -14.08
CA ARG A 75 -5.65 3.66 -14.22
C ARG A 75 -6.87 2.83 -13.86
N ASP A 76 -6.89 1.56 -14.25
CA ASP A 76 -7.98 0.64 -13.88
C ASP A 76 -8.06 0.47 -12.36
N LEU A 77 -6.91 0.26 -11.70
CA LEU A 77 -6.84 0.20 -10.24
C LEU A 77 -7.32 1.50 -9.59
N ALA A 78 -6.90 2.67 -10.10
CA ALA A 78 -7.35 3.96 -9.59
C ALA A 78 -8.87 4.14 -9.72
N ALA A 79 -9.46 3.75 -10.85
CA ALA A 79 -10.90 3.83 -11.07
C ALA A 79 -11.69 2.95 -10.07
N ASP A 80 -11.19 1.75 -9.77
CA ASP A 80 -11.81 0.89 -8.76
C ASP A 80 -11.65 1.49 -7.34
N LEU A 81 -10.49 2.07 -7.00
CA LEU A 81 -10.32 2.78 -5.73
C LEU A 81 -11.33 3.92 -5.57
N GLU A 82 -11.48 4.77 -6.59
CA GLU A 82 -12.45 5.89 -6.58
C GLU A 82 -13.90 5.41 -6.43
N LYS A 83 -14.25 4.35 -7.16
CA LYS A 83 -15.57 3.71 -7.08
C LYS A 83 -15.86 3.17 -5.68
N HIS A 84 -14.88 2.53 -5.04
CA HIS A 84 -15.05 2.00 -3.69
C HIS A 84 -15.06 3.10 -2.63
N ALA A 85 -14.26 4.16 -2.79
CA ALA A 85 -14.33 5.35 -1.94
C ALA A 85 -15.73 5.98 -1.96
N SER A 86 -16.29 6.17 -3.16
CA SER A 86 -17.64 6.73 -3.35
C SER A 86 -18.72 5.92 -2.65
N LYS A 87 -18.59 4.58 -2.62
CA LYS A 87 -19.52 3.70 -1.90
C LYS A 87 -19.43 3.87 -0.38
N VAL A 88 -18.21 4.00 0.16
CA VAL A 88 -17.99 4.22 1.60
C VAL A 88 -18.55 5.58 2.01
N GLU A 89 -18.28 6.62 1.23
CA GLU A 89 -18.81 7.97 1.47
C GLU A 89 -20.34 8.00 1.42
N ALA A 90 -20.97 7.33 0.45
CA ALA A 90 -22.41 7.23 0.37
C ALA A 90 -23.01 6.54 1.61
N ALA A 91 -22.41 5.44 2.06
CA ALA A 91 -22.86 4.75 3.27
C ALA A 91 -22.65 5.57 4.56
N ALA A 92 -21.62 6.43 4.60
CA ALA A 92 -21.35 7.32 5.73
C ALA A 92 -22.20 8.61 5.72
N GLY A 93 -22.78 8.96 4.56
CA GLY A 93 -23.63 10.14 4.38
C GLY A 93 -25.14 9.90 4.49
N GLU A 94 -25.57 8.68 4.79
CA GLU A 94 -26.98 8.29 5.03
C GLU A 94 -27.42 8.41 6.51
N ASP A 95 -26.91 9.42 7.22
CA ASP A 95 -27.39 9.85 8.56
C ASP A 95 -28.34 11.07 8.48
#